data_AF-A0A0E3V6H7-F1
#
_entry.id   AF-A0A0E3V6H7-F1
#
_cell.length_a   1.000
_cell.length_b   1.000
_cell.length_c   1.000
_cell.angle_alpha   90.00
_cell.angle_beta   90.00
_cell.angle_gamma   90.00
#
_symmetry.space_group_name_H-M   'P 1'
#
loop_
_entity.id
_entity.type
_entity.pdbx_description
1 polymer ?
#
loop_
_entity_poly.entity_id
_entity_poly.type
_entity_poly.pdbx_seq_one_letter_code
_entity_poly.pdbx_strand_id
1 'polypeptide(L)'
;MQTLTISPNLEVTLYDSIEEFPVHIELEARQYATMQSGLATSQEELEEKKERIDLLERYDRKGDLYKEQSNYRIAEHLLSINFMPLELEWCCYVYAINGGRVVGHRENALIERLDHLKENGLTSNQIAESLNQLKAEMEAEVKRLYPGRIEKGKKWNNLTRYKAYGEAMVDHFIDPNEETKRKLDKAIIDILSTQEVLDFGGENDVLSQLKTAQFAMYAILTECGVADPKSITLFEYYGWIDVLQKRHEAQKPTPTPHAPKRQ
;
A
#
# COMPACT_ATOMS: atom_id res chain seq x y z
N MET A 1 19.82 -6.60 -10.55
CA MET A 1 18.70 -7.48 -10.92
C MET A 1 18.83 -8.83 -10.23
N GLN A 2 17.71 -9.39 -9.76
CA GLN A 2 17.66 -10.71 -9.11
C GLN A 2 17.12 -11.76 -10.08
N THR A 3 17.75 -12.93 -10.15
CA THR A 3 17.29 -14.05 -10.97
C THR A 3 16.64 -15.12 -10.09
N LEU A 4 15.46 -15.59 -10.49
CA LEU A 4 14.71 -16.70 -9.89
C LEU A 4 14.60 -17.84 -10.91
N THR A 5 15.14 -19.01 -10.58
CA THR A 5 14.96 -20.23 -11.38
C THR A 5 13.67 -20.92 -10.97
N ILE A 6 12.67 -20.92 -11.87
CA ILE A 6 11.37 -21.57 -11.64
C ILE A 6 11.46 -23.05 -11.94
N SER A 7 12.08 -23.39 -13.07
CA SER A 7 12.29 -24.76 -13.53
C SER A 7 13.58 -24.84 -14.34
N PRO A 8 14.07 -26.03 -14.72
CA PRO A 8 15.30 -26.17 -15.49
C PRO A 8 15.34 -25.37 -16.81
N ASN A 9 14.17 -25.01 -17.35
CA ASN A 9 14.04 -24.30 -18.63
C ASN A 9 13.38 -22.92 -18.49
N LEU A 10 13.13 -22.46 -17.25
CA LEU A 10 12.42 -21.22 -16.98
C LEU A 10 13.11 -20.41 -15.90
N GLU A 11 13.66 -19.28 -16.33
CA GLU A 11 14.32 -18.29 -15.51
C GLU A 11 13.55 -16.97 -15.60
N VAL A 12 13.34 -16.34 -14.44
CA VAL A 12 12.69 -15.04 -14.33
C VAL A 12 13.70 -14.07 -13.72
N THR A 13 13.89 -12.92 -14.36
CA THR A 13 14.69 -11.81 -13.83
C THR A 13 13.76 -10.75 -13.28
N LEU A 14 13.99 -10.31 -12.05
CA LEU A 14 13.22 -9.30 -11.33
C LEU A 14 14.04 -8.01 -11.20
N TYR A 15 13.34 -6.87 -11.21
CA TYR A 15 13.91 -5.61 -10.75
C TYR A 15 14.18 -5.69 -9.24
N ASP A 16 15.41 -5.40 -8.82
CA ASP A 16 15.86 -5.42 -7.42
C ASP A 16 16.41 -4.07 -6.93
N SER A 17 16.46 -3.07 -7.82
CA SER A 17 16.99 -1.74 -7.50
C SER A 17 16.07 -0.63 -8.01
N ILE A 18 15.98 0.44 -7.22
CA ILE A 18 15.24 1.65 -7.59
C ILE A 18 15.91 2.40 -8.74
N GLU A 19 17.20 2.16 -9.00
CA GLU A 19 17.94 2.77 -10.10
C GLU A 19 17.45 2.31 -11.46
N GLU A 20 16.90 1.09 -11.55
CA GLU A 20 16.43 0.48 -12.79
C GLU A 20 14.91 0.37 -12.86
N PHE A 21 14.22 0.36 -11.71
CA PHE A 21 12.79 0.11 -11.64
C PHE A 21 11.96 1.31 -12.15
N PRO A 22 11.15 1.16 -13.21
CA PRO A 22 10.37 2.28 -13.77
C PRO A 22 9.22 2.73 -12.87
N VAL A 23 9.03 4.04 -12.75
CA VAL A 23 8.00 4.63 -11.87
C VAL A 23 6.58 4.22 -12.25
N HIS A 24 6.28 4.12 -13.54
CA HIS A 24 4.94 3.76 -13.98
C HIS A 24 4.57 2.32 -13.58
N ILE A 25 5.56 1.42 -13.55
CA ILE A 25 5.38 0.03 -13.10
C ILE A 25 5.22 0.00 -11.58
N GLU A 26 5.99 0.80 -10.85
CA GLU A 26 5.80 0.93 -9.39
C GLU A 26 4.40 1.42 -9.03
N LEU A 27 3.80 2.33 -9.81
CA LEU A 27 2.42 2.73 -9.56
C LEU A 27 1.43 1.55 -9.72
N GLU A 28 1.64 0.69 -10.71
CA GLU A 28 0.81 -0.49 -10.93
C GLU A 28 1.00 -1.49 -9.78
N ALA A 29 2.24 -1.79 -9.41
CA ALA A 29 2.57 -2.62 -8.25
C ALA A 29 1.91 -2.08 -6.97
N ARG A 30 1.98 -0.77 -6.73
CA ARG A 30 1.39 -0.11 -5.56
C ARG A 30 -0.13 -0.17 -5.54
N GLN A 31 -0.80 -0.15 -6.69
CA GLN A 31 -2.25 -0.36 -6.74
C GLN A 31 -2.62 -1.75 -6.23
N TYR A 32 -1.91 -2.78 -6.68
CA TYR A 32 -2.12 -4.14 -6.18
C TYR A 32 -1.76 -4.29 -4.71
N ALA A 33 -0.66 -3.68 -4.25
CA ALA A 33 -0.32 -3.63 -2.82
C ALA A 33 -1.42 -2.95 -1.98
N THR A 34 -2.00 -1.86 -2.50
CA THR A 34 -3.09 -1.15 -1.85
C THR A 34 -4.33 -2.05 -1.75
N MET A 35 -4.68 -2.77 -2.83
CA MET A 35 -5.74 -3.76 -2.80
C MET A 35 -5.50 -4.85 -1.75
N GLN A 36 -4.29 -5.43 -1.67
CA GLN A 36 -3.95 -6.45 -0.66
C GLN A 36 -4.15 -5.96 0.77
N SER A 37 -3.76 -4.71 1.05
CA SER A 37 -3.87 -4.13 2.39
C SER A 37 -5.29 -3.72 2.78
N GLY A 38 -6.16 -3.48 1.80
CA GLY A 38 -7.51 -2.96 2.02
C GLY A 38 -8.62 -3.99 1.87
N LEU A 39 -8.42 -5.01 1.04
CA LEU A 39 -9.40 -6.05 0.69
C LEU A 39 -9.00 -7.39 1.30
N ALA A 40 -9.99 -8.27 1.52
CA ALA A 40 -9.72 -9.64 1.91
C ALA A 40 -9.19 -10.43 0.71
N THR A 41 -8.11 -11.17 0.94
CA THR A 41 -7.42 -12.00 -0.05
C THR A 41 -7.58 -13.49 0.22
N SER A 42 -8.25 -13.84 1.32
CA SER A 42 -8.62 -15.22 1.67
C SER A 42 -10.03 -15.27 2.25
N GLN A 43 -10.60 -16.48 2.33
CA GLN A 43 -11.90 -16.68 2.98
C GLN A 43 -11.86 -16.35 4.47
N GLU A 44 -10.73 -16.62 5.14
CA GLU A 44 -10.53 -16.28 6.56
C GLU A 44 -10.60 -14.77 6.77
N GLU A 45 -9.85 -13.99 5.98
CA GLU A 45 -9.89 -12.53 6.02
C GLU A 45 -11.28 -11.96 5.65
N LEU A 46 -12.04 -12.66 4.79
CA LEU A 46 -13.39 -12.27 4.44
C LEU A 46 -14.34 -12.40 5.64
N GLU A 47 -14.22 -13.47 6.42
CA GLU A 47 -14.98 -13.62 7.67
C GLU A 47 -14.56 -12.55 8.70
N GLU A 48 -13.26 -12.25 8.85
CA GLU A 48 -12.79 -11.16 9.72
C GLU A 48 -13.41 -9.80 9.32
N LYS A 49 -13.53 -9.53 8.01
CA LYS A 49 -14.21 -8.32 7.52
C LYS A 49 -15.70 -8.31 7.86
N LYS A 50 -16.37 -9.47 7.84
CA LYS A 50 -17.77 -9.58 8.25
C LYS A 50 -17.95 -9.27 9.73
N GLU A 51 -17.09 -9.79 10.59
CA GLU A 51 -17.07 -9.44 12.01
C GLU A 51 -16.84 -7.93 12.21
N ARG A 52 -15.94 -7.33 11.41
CA ARG A 52 -15.70 -5.89 11.43
C ARG A 52 -16.95 -5.09 11.03
N ILE A 53 -17.72 -5.53 10.03
CA ILE A 53 -18.98 -4.90 9.63
C ILE A 53 -19.98 -4.91 10.79
N ASP A 54 -20.14 -6.05 11.48
CA ASP A 54 -21.04 -6.18 12.63
C ASP A 54 -20.64 -5.23 13.78
N LEU A 55 -19.33 -5.07 14.01
CA LEU A 55 -18.82 -4.11 14.98
C LEU A 55 -19.10 -2.66 14.55
N LEU A 56 -18.85 -2.31 13.28
CA LEU A 56 -19.09 -0.96 12.75
C LEU A 56 -20.57 -0.58 12.81
N GLU A 57 -21.47 -1.54 12.54
CA GLU A 57 -22.92 -1.36 12.68
C GLU A 57 -23.31 -1.14 14.15
N ARG A 58 -22.80 -1.96 15.07
CA ARG A 58 -23.06 -1.84 16.51
C ARG A 58 -22.66 -0.47 17.08
N TYR A 59 -21.58 0.12 16.58
CA TYR A 59 -21.03 1.40 17.06
C TYR A 59 -21.45 2.63 16.22
N ASP A 60 -22.44 2.50 15.33
CA ASP A 60 -22.99 3.57 14.48
C ASP A 60 -21.92 4.33 13.66
N ARG A 61 -20.89 3.62 13.19
CA ARG A 61 -19.79 4.19 12.38
C ARG A 61 -20.15 4.24 10.89
N LYS A 62 -21.26 4.93 10.55
CA LYS A 62 -21.88 4.88 9.21
C LYS A 62 -20.94 5.11 8.03
N GLY A 63 -19.97 6.03 8.17
CA GLY A 63 -19.00 6.33 7.12
C GLY A 63 -18.03 5.17 6.84
N ASP A 64 -17.52 4.54 7.91
CA ASP A 64 -16.62 3.39 7.80
C ASP A 64 -17.40 2.13 7.42
N LEU A 65 -18.63 1.99 7.92
CA LEU A 65 -19.53 0.87 7.63
C LEU A 65 -19.84 0.74 6.13
N TYR A 66 -20.23 1.83 5.46
CA TYR A 66 -20.53 1.80 4.03
C TYR A 66 -19.33 1.35 3.20
N LYS A 67 -18.14 1.88 3.53
CA LYS A 67 -16.90 1.53 2.85
C LYS A 67 -16.55 0.05 3.07
N GLU A 68 -16.62 -0.44 4.31
CA GLU A 68 -16.29 -1.83 4.62
C GLU A 68 -17.27 -2.81 3.95
N GLN A 69 -18.56 -2.48 3.89
CA GLN A 69 -19.57 -3.26 3.15
C GLN A 69 -19.31 -3.26 1.63
N SER A 70 -18.83 -2.15 1.07
CA SER A 70 -18.40 -2.10 -0.33
C SER A 70 -17.18 -2.98 -0.55
N ASN A 71 -16.16 -2.85 0.30
CA ASN A 71 -14.93 -3.63 0.24
C ASN A 71 -15.18 -5.12 0.39
N TYR A 72 -16.10 -5.53 1.27
CA TYR A 72 -16.51 -6.92 1.43
C TYR A 72 -17.07 -7.50 0.13
N ARG A 73 -17.99 -6.78 -0.53
CA ARG A 73 -18.58 -7.21 -1.81
C ARG A 73 -17.54 -7.29 -2.93
N ILE A 74 -16.62 -6.33 -2.98
CA ILE A 74 -15.51 -6.35 -3.93
C ILE A 74 -14.62 -7.56 -3.66
N ALA A 75 -14.22 -7.80 -2.41
CA ALA A 75 -13.37 -8.92 -2.02
C ALA A 75 -14.04 -10.28 -2.33
N GLU A 76 -15.32 -10.44 -2.02
CA GLU A 76 -16.10 -11.63 -2.37
C GLU A 76 -16.08 -11.90 -3.88
N HIS A 77 -16.28 -10.85 -4.70
CA HIS A 77 -16.18 -10.97 -6.14
C HIS A 77 -14.77 -11.37 -6.60
N LEU A 78 -13.72 -10.71 -6.10
CA LEU A 78 -12.33 -11.00 -6.46
C LEU A 78 -11.93 -12.44 -6.10
N LEU A 79 -12.34 -12.93 -4.93
CA LEU A 79 -12.15 -14.31 -4.53
C LEU A 79 -12.88 -15.29 -5.45
N SER A 80 -14.11 -14.97 -5.88
CA SER A 80 -14.89 -15.82 -6.78
C SER A 80 -14.26 -16.03 -8.15
N ILE A 81 -13.44 -15.07 -8.60
CA ILE A 81 -12.69 -15.14 -9.86
C ILE A 81 -11.22 -15.52 -9.66
N ASN A 82 -10.83 -15.91 -8.44
CA ASN A 82 -9.46 -16.24 -8.08
C ASN A 82 -8.43 -15.12 -8.40
N PHE A 83 -8.85 -13.87 -8.25
CA PHE A 83 -7.98 -12.72 -8.45
C PHE A 83 -7.04 -12.57 -7.26
N MET A 84 -5.73 -12.56 -7.51
CA MET A 84 -4.69 -12.58 -6.47
C MET A 84 -3.80 -11.34 -6.57
N PRO A 85 -4.14 -10.24 -5.87
CA PRO A 85 -3.38 -8.99 -5.93
C PRO A 85 -1.90 -9.15 -5.55
N LEU A 86 -1.55 -10.07 -4.64
CA LEU A 86 -0.16 -10.40 -4.26
C LEU A 86 0.68 -10.83 -5.46
N GLU A 87 0.10 -11.68 -6.29
CA GLU A 87 0.80 -12.27 -7.41
C GLU A 87 0.87 -11.31 -8.60
N LEU A 88 -0.15 -10.47 -8.77
CA LEU A 88 -0.13 -9.38 -9.75
C LEU A 88 0.86 -8.29 -9.38
N GLU A 89 0.96 -7.94 -8.10
CA GLU A 89 2.01 -7.04 -7.62
C GLU A 89 3.39 -7.60 -7.97
N TRP A 90 3.67 -8.86 -7.62
CA TRP A 90 4.93 -9.50 -7.94
C TRP A 90 5.22 -9.54 -9.45
N CYS A 91 4.19 -9.80 -10.26
CA CYS A 91 4.31 -9.85 -11.72
C CYS A 91 4.74 -8.50 -12.32
N CYS A 92 4.46 -7.39 -11.65
CA CYS A 92 4.95 -6.05 -12.05
C CYS A 92 6.48 -5.94 -11.92
N TYR A 93 7.11 -6.66 -10.99
CA TYR A 93 8.56 -6.63 -10.80
C TYR A 93 9.33 -7.49 -11.81
N VAL A 94 8.63 -8.23 -12.69
CA VAL A 94 9.28 -9.08 -13.69
C VAL A 94 9.88 -8.23 -14.80
N TYR A 95 11.21 -8.22 -14.86
CA TYR A 95 11.98 -7.54 -15.90
C TYR A 95 12.10 -8.38 -17.18
N ALA A 96 12.44 -9.67 -17.04
CA ALA A 96 12.67 -10.57 -18.16
C ALA A 96 12.29 -12.02 -17.84
N ILE A 97 11.95 -12.78 -18.88
CA ILE A 97 11.75 -14.23 -18.82
C ILE A 97 12.67 -14.88 -19.85
N ASN A 98 13.53 -15.80 -19.41
CA ASN A 98 14.55 -16.46 -20.25
C ASN A 98 15.39 -15.44 -21.05
N GLY A 99 15.75 -14.31 -20.44
CA GLY A 99 16.50 -13.22 -21.06
C GLY A 99 15.69 -12.31 -22.02
N GLY A 100 14.44 -12.67 -22.34
CA GLY A 100 13.53 -11.83 -23.11
C GLY A 100 12.90 -10.76 -22.24
N ARG A 101 13.14 -9.48 -22.55
CA ARG A 101 12.55 -8.36 -21.81
C ARG A 101 11.03 -8.42 -21.87
N VAL A 102 10.40 -8.31 -20.72
CA VAL A 102 8.96 -8.25 -20.58
C VAL A 102 8.46 -6.86 -20.98
N VAL A 103 7.41 -6.83 -21.80
CA VAL A 103 6.72 -5.61 -22.23
C VAL A 103 5.23 -5.73 -21.93
N GLY A 104 4.63 -4.63 -21.47
CA GLY A 104 3.21 -4.56 -21.15
C GLY A 104 2.90 -5.04 -19.72
N HIS A 105 2.23 -4.16 -18.97
CA HIS A 105 1.84 -4.37 -17.57
C HIS A 105 0.33 -4.14 -17.36
N ARG A 106 -0.44 -4.28 -18.45
CA ARG A 106 -1.91 -4.32 -18.35
C ARG A 106 -2.33 -5.58 -17.61
N GLU A 107 -3.38 -5.49 -16.82
CA GLU A 107 -3.88 -6.58 -15.97
C GLU A 107 -3.99 -7.92 -16.69
N ASN A 108 -4.65 -8.00 -17.85
CA ASN A 108 -4.77 -9.25 -18.61
C ASN A 108 -3.40 -9.85 -18.98
N ALA A 109 -2.43 -9.02 -19.36
CA ALA A 109 -1.09 -9.48 -19.71
C ALA A 109 -0.30 -9.95 -18.47
N LEU A 110 -0.58 -9.38 -17.30
CA LEU A 110 -0.01 -9.83 -16.02
C LEU A 110 -0.61 -11.19 -15.61
N ILE A 111 -1.92 -11.37 -15.77
CA ILE A 111 -2.63 -12.63 -15.48
C ILE A 111 -2.12 -13.75 -16.39
N GLU A 112 -2.12 -13.55 -17.71
CA GLU A 112 -1.65 -14.54 -18.68
C GLU A 112 -0.19 -14.97 -18.39
N ARG A 113 0.66 -14.00 -18.02
CA ARG A 113 2.05 -14.29 -17.65
C ARG A 113 2.14 -15.10 -16.37
N LEU A 114 1.39 -14.72 -15.35
CA LEU A 114 1.38 -15.40 -14.07
C LEU A 114 0.90 -16.85 -14.22
N ASP A 115 -0.17 -17.07 -14.98
CA ASP A 115 -0.70 -18.40 -15.29
C ASP A 115 0.38 -19.26 -15.95
N HIS A 116 1.05 -18.75 -16.98
CA HIS A 116 2.16 -19.45 -17.63
C HIS A 116 3.30 -19.78 -16.64
N LEU A 117 3.69 -18.85 -15.77
CA LEU A 117 4.75 -19.10 -14.79
C LEU A 117 4.34 -20.16 -13.76
N LYS A 118 3.09 -20.15 -13.30
CA LYS A 118 2.54 -21.14 -12.35
C LYS A 118 2.41 -22.52 -12.96
N GLU A 119 1.96 -22.63 -14.21
CA GLU A 119 1.93 -23.89 -14.96
C GLU A 119 3.33 -24.53 -15.07
N ASN A 120 4.38 -23.70 -15.04
CA ASN A 120 5.76 -24.14 -15.07
C ASN A 120 6.40 -24.32 -13.67
N GLY A 121 5.62 -24.26 -12.60
CA GLY A 121 6.05 -24.61 -11.25
C GLY A 121 6.32 -23.44 -10.31
N LEU A 122 6.01 -22.19 -10.69
CA LEU A 122 6.07 -21.05 -9.76
C LEU A 122 5.00 -21.24 -8.67
N THR A 123 5.44 -21.19 -7.40
CA THR A 123 4.55 -21.32 -6.24
C THR A 123 4.26 -19.97 -5.59
N SER A 124 3.10 -19.84 -4.94
CA SER A 124 2.75 -18.62 -4.19
C SER A 124 3.72 -18.32 -3.04
N ASN A 125 4.37 -19.33 -2.47
CA ASN A 125 5.43 -19.14 -1.46
C ASN A 125 6.66 -18.45 -2.07
N GLN A 126 7.13 -18.90 -3.25
CA GLN A 126 8.23 -18.25 -3.95
C GLN A 126 7.90 -16.80 -4.31
N ILE A 127 6.66 -16.53 -4.73
CA ILE A 127 6.15 -15.18 -4.98
C ILE A 127 6.27 -14.33 -3.71
N ALA A 128 5.72 -14.80 -2.59
CA ALA A 128 5.72 -14.05 -1.33
C ALA A 128 7.14 -13.79 -0.80
N GLU A 129 8.00 -14.81 -0.81
CA GLU A 129 9.39 -14.70 -0.34
C GLU A 129 10.20 -13.71 -1.18
N SER A 130 10.16 -13.86 -2.51
CA SER A 130 10.89 -12.96 -3.40
C SER A 130 10.34 -11.54 -3.35
N LEU A 131 9.01 -11.35 -3.31
CA LEU A 131 8.42 -10.01 -3.17
C LEU A 131 8.86 -9.32 -1.88
N ASN A 132 8.87 -10.04 -0.76
CA ASN A 132 9.33 -9.51 0.53
C ASN A 132 10.81 -9.13 0.49
N GLN A 133 11.65 -9.95 -0.14
CA GLN A 133 13.06 -9.65 -0.35
C GLN A 133 13.25 -8.37 -1.19
N LEU A 134 12.59 -8.29 -2.35
CA LEU A 134 12.66 -7.14 -3.25
C LEU A 134 12.24 -5.84 -2.56
N LYS A 135 11.10 -5.86 -1.84
CA LYS A 135 10.62 -4.71 -1.08
C LYS A 135 11.63 -4.27 -0.02
N ALA A 136 12.21 -5.23 0.71
CA ALA A 136 13.20 -4.93 1.74
C ALA A 136 14.49 -4.33 1.16
N GLU A 137 14.96 -4.85 0.03
CA GLU A 137 16.15 -4.36 -0.67
C GLU A 137 15.93 -2.95 -1.24
N MET A 138 14.81 -2.72 -1.94
CA MET A 138 14.45 -1.40 -2.44
C MET A 138 14.22 -0.40 -1.31
N GLU A 139 13.56 -0.80 -0.22
CA GLU A 139 13.41 0.06 0.95
C GLU A 139 14.77 0.42 1.56
N ALA A 140 15.68 -0.54 1.70
CA ALA A 140 17.05 -0.31 2.19
C ALA A 140 17.80 0.70 1.30
N GLU A 141 17.66 0.58 -0.02
CA GLU A 141 18.23 1.49 -0.99
C GLU A 141 17.64 2.90 -0.88
N VAL A 142 16.32 3.03 -0.76
CA VAL A 142 15.66 4.32 -0.50
C VAL A 142 16.15 4.92 0.83
N LYS A 143 16.30 4.13 1.90
CA LYS A 143 16.84 4.62 3.18
C LYS A 143 18.23 5.23 2.99
N ARG A 144 19.06 4.57 2.19
CA ARG A 144 20.46 4.94 1.95
C ARG A 144 20.56 6.20 1.09
N LEU A 145 19.79 6.28 0.01
CA LEU A 145 19.89 7.36 -0.98
C LEU A 145 19.02 8.57 -0.62
N TYR A 146 17.89 8.35 0.06
CA TYR A 146 16.88 9.35 0.40
C TYR A 146 16.41 9.25 1.87
N PRO A 147 17.30 9.45 2.86
CA PRO A 147 17.00 9.19 4.28
C PRO A 147 15.85 10.03 4.86
N GLY A 148 15.54 11.18 4.27
CA GLY A 148 14.43 12.05 4.68
C GLY A 148 13.04 11.54 4.29
N ARG A 149 12.94 10.48 3.47
CA ARG A 149 11.66 9.95 2.94
C ARG A 149 10.96 8.94 3.83
N ILE A 150 11.62 8.49 4.89
CA ILE A 150 11.11 7.38 5.69
C ILE A 150 10.47 7.96 6.93
N GLU A 151 9.14 7.94 6.94
CA GLU A 151 8.38 8.36 8.11
C GLU A 151 8.77 7.51 9.32
N LYS A 152 9.05 8.17 10.45
CA LYS A 152 9.16 7.50 11.75
C LYS A 152 7.78 6.96 12.10
N GLY A 153 7.59 5.65 11.89
CA GLY A 153 6.30 4.99 12.01
C GLY A 153 5.60 5.22 13.36
N LYS A 154 4.27 5.34 13.30
CA LYS A 154 3.31 5.48 14.42
C LYS A 154 3.22 4.23 15.34
N LYS A 155 4.28 3.40 15.43
CA LYS A 155 4.26 2.07 16.09
C LYS A 155 3.90 2.11 17.59
N TRP A 156 4.27 3.19 18.28
CA TRP A 156 4.02 3.33 19.73
C TRP A 156 2.52 3.45 20.06
N ASN A 157 1.74 4.15 19.23
CA ASN A 157 0.33 4.43 19.51
C ASN A 157 -0.56 3.18 19.41
N ASN A 158 -0.20 2.20 18.56
CA ASN A 158 -0.98 0.98 18.40
C ASN A 158 -0.83 0.06 19.62
N LEU A 159 0.38 -0.07 20.17
CA LEU A 159 0.63 -0.88 21.37
C LEU A 159 -0.16 -0.37 22.59
N THR A 160 -0.26 0.96 22.75
CA THR A 160 -1.06 1.57 23.82
C THR A 160 -2.56 1.23 23.68
N ARG A 161 -3.09 1.22 22.46
CA ARG A 161 -4.50 0.88 22.19
C ARG A 161 -4.81 -0.59 22.48
N TYR A 162 -3.94 -1.52 22.07
CA TYR A 162 -4.10 -2.95 22.40
C TYR A 162 -4.02 -3.22 23.90
N LYS A 163 -3.14 -2.53 24.62
CA LYS A 163 -3.06 -2.62 26.08
C LYS A 163 -4.38 -2.16 26.73
N ALA A 164 -4.91 -1.01 26.32
CA ALA A 164 -6.17 -0.48 26.86
C ALA A 164 -7.36 -1.41 26.59
N TYR A 165 -7.39 -2.08 25.44
CA TYR A 165 -8.38 -3.12 25.15
C TYR A 165 -8.24 -4.35 26.05
N GLY A 166 -7.02 -4.86 26.23
CA GLY A 166 -6.76 -5.97 27.15
C GLY A 166 -7.19 -5.67 28.58
N GLU A 167 -6.89 -4.46 29.08
CA GLU A 167 -7.32 -3.98 30.40
C GLU A 167 -8.85 -3.89 30.48
N ALA A 168 -9.50 -3.26 29.50
CA ALA A 168 -10.96 -3.12 29.50
C ALA A 168 -11.71 -4.46 29.39
N MET A 169 -11.15 -5.43 28.66
CA MET A 169 -11.69 -6.78 28.55
C MET A 169 -11.62 -7.51 29.90
N VAL A 170 -10.45 -7.46 30.57
CA VAL A 170 -10.27 -8.07 31.90
C VAL A 170 -11.20 -7.44 32.92
N ASP A 171 -11.32 -6.10 32.93
CA ASP A 171 -12.23 -5.38 33.83
C ASP A 171 -13.69 -5.83 33.64
N HIS A 172 -14.13 -5.99 32.39
CA HIS A 172 -15.49 -6.44 32.09
C HIS A 172 -15.73 -7.90 32.47
N PHE A 173 -14.72 -8.78 32.32
CA PHE A 173 -14.83 -10.17 32.76
C PHE A 173 -14.89 -10.31 34.28
N ILE A 174 -14.13 -9.50 35.02
CA ILE A 174 -14.09 -9.54 36.49
C ILE A 174 -15.37 -8.96 37.09
N ASP A 175 -15.86 -7.83 36.56
CA ASP A 175 -17.06 -7.16 37.05
C ASP A 175 -17.95 -6.70 35.89
N PRO A 176 -18.83 -7.59 35.38
CA PRO A 176 -19.68 -7.29 34.23
C PRO A 176 -20.79 -6.30 34.61
N ASN A 177 -20.53 -5.02 34.37
CA ASN A 177 -21.46 -3.92 34.59
C ASN A 177 -21.45 -2.92 33.42
N GLU A 178 -22.36 -1.94 33.44
CA GLU A 178 -22.50 -0.95 32.36
C GLU A 178 -21.27 -0.03 32.20
N GLU A 179 -20.50 0.21 33.28
CA GLU A 179 -19.29 1.02 33.20
C GLU A 179 -18.15 0.24 32.52
N THR A 180 -17.92 -1.01 32.92
CA THR A 180 -16.88 -1.86 32.32
C THR A 180 -17.20 -2.18 30.87
N LYS A 181 -18.49 -2.38 30.55
CA LYS A 181 -18.96 -2.52 29.17
C LYS A 181 -18.66 -1.28 28.32
N ARG A 182 -18.93 -0.07 28.81
CA ARG A 182 -18.61 1.18 28.09
C ARG A 182 -17.10 1.37 27.88
N LYS A 183 -16.27 0.98 28.85
CA LYS A 183 -14.80 1.02 28.71
C LYS A 183 -14.34 0.05 27.61
N LEU A 184 -14.90 -1.15 27.60
CA LEU A 184 -14.64 -2.16 26.56
C LEU A 184 -15.08 -1.66 25.18
N ASP A 185 -16.30 -1.13 25.06
CA ASP A 185 -16.84 -0.56 23.82
C ASP A 185 -15.95 0.58 23.27
N LYS A 186 -15.50 1.49 24.14
CA LYS A 186 -14.57 2.55 23.75
C LYS A 186 -13.25 1.99 23.24
N ALA A 187 -12.67 1.01 23.95
CA ALA A 187 -11.42 0.40 23.53
C ALA A 187 -11.55 -0.34 22.19
N ILE A 188 -12.71 -0.97 21.94
CA ILE A 188 -13.02 -1.59 20.64
C ILE A 188 -13.09 -0.53 19.53
N ILE A 189 -13.77 0.60 19.75
CA ILE A 189 -13.80 1.72 18.78
C ILE A 189 -12.39 2.25 18.50
N ASP A 190 -11.57 2.40 19.55
CA ASP A 190 -10.19 2.88 19.41
C ASP A 190 -9.32 1.90 18.62
N ILE A 191 -9.53 0.58 18.77
CA ILE A 191 -8.92 -0.46 17.93
C ILE A 191 -9.41 -0.37 16.49
N LEU A 192 -10.73 -0.25 16.26
CA LEU A 192 -11.28 -0.12 14.90
C LEU A 192 -10.71 1.09 14.15
N SER A 193 -10.32 2.14 14.88
CA SER A 193 -9.66 3.32 14.33
C SER A 193 -8.15 3.17 14.07
N THR A 194 -7.56 1.99 14.35
CA THR A 194 -6.13 1.74 14.06
C THR A 194 -5.85 1.49 12.59
N GLN A 195 -6.81 0.88 11.89
CA GLN A 195 -6.77 0.67 10.45
C GLN A 195 -7.88 1.49 9.81
N GLU A 196 -7.53 2.53 9.09
CA GLU A 196 -8.50 3.29 8.30
C GLU A 196 -9.13 2.37 7.25
N VAL A 197 -10.48 2.41 7.15
CA VAL A 197 -11.17 1.71 6.07
C VAL A 197 -10.94 2.47 4.78
N LEU A 198 -10.14 1.88 3.89
CA LEU A 198 -9.91 2.42 2.55
C LEU A 198 -11.21 2.38 1.74
N ASP A 199 -11.43 3.37 0.89
CA ASP A 199 -12.58 3.41 -0.01
C ASP A 199 -12.18 2.88 -1.39
N PHE A 200 -12.77 1.76 -1.81
CA PHE A 200 -12.62 1.18 -3.15
C PHE A 200 -13.87 1.33 -4.03
N GLY A 201 -14.97 1.89 -3.51
CA GLY A 201 -16.28 1.88 -4.16
C GLY A 201 -16.81 3.25 -4.60
N GLY A 202 -16.15 4.35 -4.23
CA GLY A 202 -16.56 5.72 -4.58
C GLY A 202 -15.93 6.29 -5.86
N GLU A 203 -16.48 7.41 -6.37
CA GLU A 203 -15.91 8.16 -7.52
C GLU A 203 -14.50 8.72 -7.25
N ASN A 204 -14.11 8.85 -5.98
CA ASN A 204 -12.78 9.25 -5.53
C ASN A 204 -12.13 8.15 -4.68
N ASP A 205 -12.23 6.89 -5.13
CA ASP A 205 -11.59 5.77 -4.45
C ASP A 205 -10.06 5.93 -4.33
N VAL A 206 -9.44 5.14 -3.46
CA VAL A 206 -8.01 5.21 -3.15
C VAL A 206 -7.12 4.98 -4.38
N LEU A 207 -7.53 4.13 -5.32
CA LEU A 207 -6.78 3.83 -6.54
C LEU A 207 -6.86 4.98 -7.54
N SER A 208 -8.04 5.59 -7.66
CA SER A 208 -8.28 6.80 -8.46
C SER A 208 -7.48 7.99 -7.92
N GLN A 209 -7.38 8.14 -6.59
CA GLN A 209 -6.53 9.15 -5.95
C GLN A 209 -5.04 8.90 -6.23
N LEU A 210 -4.56 7.65 -6.12
CA LEU A 210 -3.18 7.29 -6.45
C LEU A 210 -2.83 7.65 -7.91
N LYS A 211 -3.70 7.30 -8.86
CA LYS A 211 -3.52 7.64 -10.28
C LYS A 211 -3.49 9.16 -10.49
N THR A 212 -4.44 9.87 -9.88
CA THR A 212 -4.52 11.34 -10.00
C THR A 212 -3.28 12.02 -9.45
N ALA A 213 -2.78 11.57 -8.28
CA ALA A 213 -1.54 12.06 -7.69
C ALA A 213 -0.34 11.82 -8.62
N GLN A 214 -0.26 10.64 -9.25
CA GLN A 214 0.80 10.36 -10.23
C GLN A 214 0.71 11.27 -11.45
N PHE A 215 -0.48 11.47 -12.02
CA PHE A 215 -0.67 12.35 -13.18
C PHE A 215 -0.27 13.79 -12.87
N ALA A 216 -0.66 14.30 -11.69
CA ALA A 216 -0.24 15.62 -11.22
C ALA A 216 1.29 15.71 -11.13
N MET A 217 1.95 14.67 -10.60
CA MET A 217 3.41 14.60 -10.54
C MET A 217 4.06 14.58 -11.92
N TYR A 218 3.53 13.80 -12.87
CA TYR A 218 4.04 13.80 -14.25
C TYR A 218 3.90 15.15 -14.94
N ALA A 219 2.80 15.88 -14.70
CA ALA A 219 2.63 17.22 -15.22
C ALA A 219 3.72 18.17 -14.68
N ILE A 220 3.97 18.16 -13.37
CA ILE A 220 5.03 18.95 -12.74
C ILE A 220 6.42 18.57 -13.29
N LEU A 221 6.71 17.29 -13.47
CA LEU A 221 7.99 16.83 -14.02
C LEU A 221 8.18 17.29 -15.48
N THR A 222 7.11 17.27 -16.27
CA THR A 222 7.13 17.80 -17.65
C THR A 222 7.43 19.29 -17.64
N GLU A 223 6.78 20.07 -16.76
CA GLU A 223 7.05 21.51 -16.58
C GLU A 223 8.50 21.78 -16.14
N CYS A 224 9.12 20.82 -15.43
CA CYS A 224 10.52 20.88 -15.03
C CYS A 224 11.51 20.42 -16.11
N GLY A 225 11.04 20.05 -17.31
CA GLY A 225 11.87 19.69 -18.45
C GLY A 225 12.15 18.20 -18.62
N VAL A 226 11.46 17.32 -17.90
CA VAL A 226 11.54 15.86 -18.12
C VAL A 226 10.72 15.51 -19.36
N ALA A 227 11.38 15.05 -20.42
CA ALA A 227 10.74 14.79 -21.71
C ALA A 227 9.73 13.62 -21.66
N ASP A 228 10.06 12.55 -20.94
CA ASP A 228 9.15 11.42 -20.71
C ASP A 228 9.14 11.03 -19.21
N PRO A 229 8.25 11.63 -18.41
CA PRO A 229 8.14 11.32 -16.99
C PRO A 229 7.72 9.88 -16.68
N LYS A 230 7.19 9.12 -17.64
CA LYS A 230 6.79 7.72 -17.42
C LYS A 230 7.96 6.76 -17.54
N SER A 231 8.97 7.11 -18.33
CA SER A 231 10.14 6.26 -18.55
C SER A 231 11.20 6.41 -17.47
N ILE A 232 11.11 7.43 -16.61
CA ILE A 232 12.09 7.64 -15.55
C ILE A 232 12.05 6.51 -14.52
N THR A 233 13.20 6.29 -13.89
CA THR A 233 13.34 5.27 -12.84
C THR A 233 12.90 5.82 -11.49
N LEU A 234 12.64 4.92 -10.54
CA LEU A 234 12.19 5.30 -9.21
C LEU A 234 13.25 6.15 -8.49
N PHE A 235 14.53 5.90 -8.75
CA PHE A 235 15.65 6.73 -8.33
C PHE A 235 15.51 8.17 -8.84
N GLU A 236 15.36 8.36 -10.15
CA GLU A 236 15.25 9.69 -10.77
C GLU A 236 14.03 10.44 -10.22
N TYR A 237 12.92 9.72 -10.03
CA TYR A 237 11.70 10.27 -9.45
C TYR A 237 11.89 10.83 -8.05
N TYR A 238 12.49 10.06 -7.13
CA TYR A 238 12.78 10.56 -5.78
C TYR A 238 13.74 11.75 -5.80
N GLY A 239 14.74 11.73 -6.68
CA GLY A 239 15.64 12.86 -6.89
C GLY A 239 14.88 14.14 -7.29
N TRP A 240 13.92 14.03 -8.21
CA TRP A 240 13.08 15.16 -8.60
C TRP A 240 12.19 15.68 -7.47
N ILE A 241 11.57 14.80 -6.68
CA ILE A 241 10.74 15.27 -5.56
C ILE A 241 11.59 16.01 -4.53
N ASP A 242 12.80 15.56 -4.23
CA ASP A 242 13.71 16.26 -3.32
C ASP A 242 14.08 17.66 -3.86
N VAL A 243 14.32 17.79 -5.16
CA VAL A 243 14.56 19.10 -5.80
C VAL A 243 13.32 20.00 -5.67
N LEU A 244 12.12 19.47 -5.94
CA LEU A 244 10.87 20.21 -5.86
C LEU A 244 10.55 20.65 -4.43
N GLN A 245 10.78 19.79 -3.44
CA GLN A 245 10.60 20.13 -2.03
C GLN A 245 11.55 21.24 -1.58
N LYS A 246 12.85 21.13 -1.93
CA LYS A 246 13.82 22.20 -1.65
C LYS A 246 13.45 23.53 -2.29
N ARG A 247 12.94 23.51 -3.53
CA ARG A 247 12.42 24.71 -4.22
C ARG A 247 11.22 25.30 -3.47
N HIS A 248 10.27 24.46 -3.07
CA HIS A 248 9.09 24.90 -2.33
C HIS A 248 9.47 25.51 -0.97
N GLU A 249 10.40 24.89 -0.24
CA GLU A 249 10.92 25.42 1.03
C GLU A 249 11.64 26.76 0.84
N ALA A 250 12.44 26.91 -0.23
CA ALA A 250 13.13 28.15 -0.54
C ALA A 250 12.17 29.30 -0.95
N GLN A 251 10.96 28.96 -1.44
CA GLN A 251 9.93 29.93 -1.82
C GLN A 251 8.98 30.30 -0.66
N LYS A 252 9.08 29.65 0.50
CA LYS A 252 8.30 30.05 1.68
C LYS A 252 8.76 31.43 2.15
N PRO A 253 7.85 32.41 2.30
CA PRO A 253 8.23 33.74 2.74
C PRO A 253 8.88 33.65 4.12
N THR A 254 10.05 34.28 4.27
CA THR A 254 10.69 34.43 5.57
C THR A 254 9.72 35.15 6.51
N PRO A 255 9.38 34.60 7.69
CA PRO A 255 8.47 35.27 8.60
C PRO A 255 9.05 36.63 8.97
N THR A 256 8.33 37.70 8.60
CA THR A 256 8.69 39.08 8.94
C THR A 256 8.87 39.17 10.46
N PRO A 257 10.01 39.65 10.97
CA PRO A 257 10.19 39.80 12.41
C PRO A 257 9.11 40.75 12.93
N HIS A 258 8.32 40.28 13.90
CA HIS A 258 7.25 41.05 14.53
C HIS A 258 7.80 42.40 14.98
N ALA A 259 7.30 43.49 14.38
CA ALA A 259 7.58 44.83 14.84
C ALA A 259 7.13 44.96 16.31
N PRO A 260 7.97 45.50 17.20
CA PRO A 260 7.62 45.65 18.61
C PRO A 260 6.40 46.57 18.73
N LYS A 261 5.37 46.10 19.44
CA LYS A 261 4.18 46.90 19.77
C LYS A 261 4.66 48.13 20.53
N ARG A 262 4.48 49.32 19.92
CA ARG A 262 4.64 50.59 20.64
C ARG A 262 3.57 50.67 21.73
N GLN A 263 4.03 50.85 22.96
CA GLN A 263 3.23 51.10 24.15
C GLN A 263 2.57 52.48 24.08
#